data_AF-A0A2N5AA14-F1
#
_entry.id   AF-A0A2N5AA14-F1
#
_cell.length_a   1.000
_cell.length_b   1.000
_cell.length_c   1.000
_cell.angle_alpha   90.00
_cell.angle_beta   90.00
_cell.angle_gamma   90.00
#
_symmetry.space_group_name_H-M   'P 1'
#
loop_
_entity.id
_entity.type
_entity.pdbx_description
1 polymer ?
#
loop_
_entity_poly.entity_id
_entity_poly.type
_entity_poly.pdbx_seq_one_letter_code
_entity_poly.pdbx_strand_id
1 'polypeptide(L)'
;MAILTIGVVPLAGVLPLLTEHIREEQITHISLLGDMTHAEVTKEYAVGDGEQGLLTLLNDNQLVMVSRQKIERDIRSVIAMLDRQNYDVILLLSSEQLSGFTTHHAILLEPQRIIPP
;
A
#
# COMPACT_ATOMS: atom_id res chain seq x y z
N MET A 1 7.58 6.91 10.41
CA MET A 1 6.30 6.72 9.69
C MET A 1 6.50 5.66 8.63
N ALA A 2 5.49 4.83 8.37
CA ALA A 2 5.50 3.91 7.25
C ALA A 2 4.50 4.36 6.18
N ILE A 3 4.87 4.25 4.90
CA ILE A 3 3.97 4.39 3.76
C ILE A 3 3.77 3.00 3.18
N LEU A 4 2.52 2.57 3.04
CA LEU A 4 2.15 1.29 2.48
C LEU A 4 1.40 1.51 1.16
N THR A 5 1.84 0.86 0.09
CA THR A 5 1.19 0.85 -1.22
C THR A 5 0.91 -0.58 -1.68
N ILE A 6 -0.03 -0.75 -2.61
CA ILE A 6 -0.34 -2.06 -3.20
C ILE A 6 0.66 -2.37 -4.32
N GLY A 7 0.69 -1.53 -5.34
CA GLY A 7 1.67 -1.58 -6.42
C GLY A 7 2.66 -0.44 -6.35
N VAL A 8 3.30 -0.13 -7.48
CA VAL A 8 4.16 1.05 -7.57
C VAL A 8 3.29 2.30 -7.68
N VAL A 9 3.55 3.26 -6.79
CA VAL A 9 2.96 4.59 -6.85
C VAL A 9 4.13 5.56 -7.05
N PRO A 10 4.06 6.49 -8.02
CA PRO A 10 5.07 7.53 -8.15
C PRO A 10 4.99 8.44 -6.93
N LEU A 11 5.82 8.13 -5.92
CA LEU A 11 5.88 8.88 -4.67
C LEU A 11 6.49 10.28 -4.85
N ALA A 12 7.05 10.60 -6.02
CA ALA A 12 7.60 11.91 -6.34
C ALA A 12 6.62 13.07 -6.12
N GLY A 13 5.30 12.83 -6.21
CA GLY A 13 4.29 13.85 -5.93
C GLY A 13 3.91 14.00 -4.45
N VAL A 14 4.19 12.99 -3.61
CA VAL A 14 3.73 12.94 -2.20
C VAL A 14 4.89 13.09 -1.22
N LEU A 15 6.05 12.48 -1.51
CA LEU A 15 7.23 12.53 -0.65
C LEU A 15 7.65 13.97 -0.33
N PRO A 16 7.75 14.91 -1.29
CA PRO A 16 8.12 16.30 -0.98
C PRO A 16 7.24 16.91 0.12
N LEU A 17 5.92 16.68 0.08
CA LEU A 17 4.95 17.19 1.04
C LEU A 17 5.14 16.62 2.44
N LEU A 18 5.51 15.35 2.51
CA LEU A 18 5.82 14.67 3.78
C LEU A 18 7.19 15.12 4.30
N THR A 19 8.17 15.31 3.41
CA THR A 19 9.53 15.70 3.76
C THR A 19 9.68 17.13 4.28
N GLU A 20 8.70 18.00 4.02
CA GLU A 20 8.61 19.32 4.66
C GLU A 20 8.45 19.22 6.19
N HIS A 21 7.82 18.15 6.68
CA HIS A 21 7.45 18.00 8.09
C HIS A 21 8.14 16.79 8.76
N ILE A 22 8.59 15.81 7.98
CA ILE A 22 9.14 14.54 8.45
C ILE A 22 10.42 14.25 7.66
N ARG A 23 11.56 14.03 8.32
CA ARG A 23 12.80 13.71 7.59
C ARG A 23 12.64 12.43 6.77
N GLU A 24 13.18 12.40 5.56
CA GLU A 24 13.03 11.28 4.62
C GLU A 24 13.52 9.96 5.22
N GLU A 25 14.63 9.99 5.97
CA GLU A 25 15.17 8.80 6.67
C GLU A 25 14.21 8.19 7.72
N GLN A 26 13.20 8.96 8.16
CA GLN A 26 12.17 8.51 9.10
C GLN A 26 10.92 7.96 8.38
N ILE A 27 10.93 7.95 7.05
CA ILE A 27 9.86 7.43 6.21
C ILE A 27 10.31 6.09 5.63
N THR A 28 9.63 5.01 6.02
CA THR A 28 9.81 3.69 5.41
C THR A 28 8.73 3.49 4.35
N HIS A 29 9.10 3.25 3.10
CA HIS A 29 8.15 2.89 2.05
C HIS A 29 8.12 1.38 1.85
N ILE A 30 6.92 0.81 1.84
CA ILE A 30 6.65 -0.60 1.60
C ILE A 30 5.60 -0.70 0.50
N SER A 31 5.87 -1.52 -0.51
CA SER A 31 4.94 -1.85 -1.57
C SER A 31 4.66 -3.34 -1.53
N LEU A 32 3.39 -3.74 -1.41
CA LEU A 32 3.01 -5.15 -1.31
C LEU A 32 3.49 -5.97 -2.52
N LEU A 33 3.32 -5.42 -3.73
CA LEU A 33 3.68 -6.08 -4.99
C LEU A 33 4.96 -5.51 -5.62
N GLY A 34 5.63 -4.56 -4.97
CA GLY A 34 6.71 -3.76 -5.58
C GLY A 34 7.92 -4.57 -6.05
N ASP A 35 8.24 -5.64 -5.33
CA ASP A 35 9.39 -6.51 -5.63
C ASP A 35 9.00 -7.79 -6.39
N MET A 36 7.70 -7.98 -6.67
CA MET A 36 7.20 -9.16 -7.38
C MET A 36 7.25 -8.96 -8.89
N THR A 37 7.59 -10.02 -9.61
CA THR A 37 7.46 -10.07 -11.07
C THR A 37 6.01 -10.23 -11.49
N HIS A 38 5.66 -9.82 -12.70
CA HIS A 38 4.33 -10.04 -13.27
C HIS A 38 3.87 -11.51 -13.18
N ALA A 39 4.79 -12.47 -13.41
CA ALA A 39 4.49 -13.90 -13.33
C ALA A 39 4.13 -14.34 -11.90
N GLU A 40 4.83 -13.85 -10.89
CA GLU A 40 4.55 -14.12 -9.49
C GLU A 40 3.22 -13.48 -9.06
N VAL A 41 2.97 -12.22 -9.46
CA VAL A 41 1.69 -11.56 -9.22
C VAL A 41 0.53 -12.33 -9.84
N THR A 42 0.68 -12.79 -11.08
CA THR A 42 -0.36 -13.59 -11.75
C THR A 42 -0.59 -14.92 -11.01
N LYS A 43 0.48 -15.57 -10.56
CA LYS A 43 0.39 -16.85 -9.85
C LYS A 43 -0.31 -16.71 -8.50
N GLU A 44 0.04 -15.68 -7.73
CA GLU A 44 -0.39 -15.55 -6.33
C GLU A 44 -1.68 -14.72 -6.20
N TYR A 45 -1.80 -13.66 -7.00
CA TYR A 45 -2.84 -12.65 -6.88
C TYR A 45 -3.85 -12.65 -8.04
N ALA A 46 -3.84 -13.62 -8.96
CA ALA A 46 -4.91 -13.72 -9.97
C ALA A 46 -6.31 -13.72 -9.32
N VAL A 47 -7.25 -13.06 -9.98
CA VAL A 47 -8.67 -13.03 -9.58
C VAL A 47 -9.26 -14.43 -9.73
N GLY A 48 -9.71 -15.00 -8.61
CA GLY A 48 -10.43 -16.28 -8.60
C GLY A 48 -11.93 -16.13 -8.84
N ASP A 49 -12.63 -17.27 -8.88
CA ASP A 49 -14.08 -17.32 -9.08
C ASP A 49 -14.83 -16.61 -7.94
N GLY A 50 -15.64 -15.62 -8.30
CA GLY A 50 -16.41 -14.81 -7.34
C GLY A 50 -15.59 -13.75 -6.58
N GLU A 51 -14.29 -13.65 -6.85
CA GLU A 51 -13.45 -12.57 -6.31
C GLU A 51 -13.64 -11.27 -7.08
N GLN A 52 -13.37 -10.14 -6.42
CA GLN A 52 -13.41 -8.83 -7.06
C GLN A 52 -12.03 -8.47 -7.59
N GLY A 53 -11.99 -7.92 -8.79
CA GLY A 53 -10.75 -7.42 -9.37
C GLY A 53 -10.39 -6.02 -8.87
N LEU A 54 -9.11 -5.80 -8.65
CA LEU A 54 -8.48 -4.52 -8.33
C LEU A 54 -7.40 -4.24 -9.37
N LEU A 55 -7.48 -3.10 -10.07
CA LEU A 55 -6.47 -2.72 -11.06
C LEU A 55 -5.26 -2.10 -10.36
N THR A 56 -4.06 -2.64 -10.60
CA THR A 56 -2.82 -2.20 -9.96
C THR A 56 -1.69 -2.06 -10.98
N LEU A 57 -0.84 -1.04 -10.81
CA LEU A 57 0.39 -0.83 -11.59
C LEU A 57 1.57 -1.55 -10.93
N LEU A 58 2.29 -2.38 -11.68
CA LEU A 58 3.50 -3.08 -11.25
C LEU A 58 4.78 -2.32 -11.63
N ASN A 59 5.93 -2.79 -11.14
CA ASN A 59 7.24 -2.16 -11.33
C ASN A 59 7.73 -2.15 -12.79
N ASP A 60 7.19 -3.01 -13.65
CA ASP A 60 7.42 -3.08 -15.09
C ASP A 60 6.48 -2.17 -15.89
N ASN A 61 5.77 -1.27 -15.20
CA ASN A 61 4.76 -0.36 -15.72
C ASN A 61 3.56 -1.07 -16.37
N GLN A 62 3.32 -2.35 -16.07
CA GLN A 62 2.12 -3.04 -16.53
C GLN A 62 0.96 -2.90 -15.54
N LEU A 63 -0.23 -2.67 -16.09
CA LEU A 63 -1.48 -2.70 -15.33
C LEU A 63 -2.01 -4.13 -15.30
N VAL A 64 -2.21 -4.65 -14.09
CA VAL A 64 -2.67 -6.03 -13.87
C VAL A 64 -3.91 -6.01 -12.98
N MET A 65 -4.87 -6.88 -13.30
CA MET A 65 -6.02 -7.14 -12.44
C MET A 65 -5.65 -8.18 -11.39
N VAL A 66 -5.69 -7.79 -10.12
CA VAL A 66 -5.41 -8.65 -8.97
C VAL A 66 -6.66 -8.86 -8.12
N SER A 67 -6.69 -9.95 -7.36
CA SER A 67 -7.78 -10.26 -6.43
C SER A 67 -7.78 -9.28 -5.25
N ARG A 68 -8.86 -8.51 -5.12
CA ARG A 68 -9.08 -7.59 -4.02
C ARG A 68 -9.01 -8.31 -2.66
N GLN A 69 -9.60 -9.48 -2.55
CA GLN A 69 -9.64 -10.26 -1.30
C GLN A 69 -8.24 -10.70 -0.86
N LYS A 70 -7.40 -11.13 -1.80
CA LYS A 70 -6.01 -11.50 -1.50
C LYS A 70 -5.19 -10.29 -1.10
N ILE A 71 -5.37 -9.15 -1.79
CA ILE A 71 -4.72 -7.90 -1.43
C ILE A 71 -5.12 -7.42 -0.04
N GLU A 72 -6.42 -7.37 0.30
CA GLU A 72 -6.89 -6.96 1.62
C GLU A 72 -6.34 -7.88 2.73
N ARG A 73 -6.26 -9.20 2.49
CA ARG A 73 -5.66 -10.16 3.43
C ARG A 73 -4.18 -9.86 3.69
N ASP A 74 -3.41 -9.62 2.63
CA ASP A 74 -1.95 -9.50 2.75
C ASP A 74 -1.56 -8.09 3.23
N ILE A 75 -2.27 -7.04 2.80
CA ILE A 75 -2.17 -5.69 3.39
C ILE A 75 -2.46 -5.71 4.88
N ARG A 76 -3.50 -6.43 5.34
CA ARG A 76 -3.80 -6.58 6.77
C ARG A 76 -2.63 -7.20 7.54
N SER A 77 -1.95 -8.17 6.93
CA SER A 77 -0.77 -8.81 7.52
C SER A 77 0.41 -7.84 7.61
N VAL A 78 0.64 -7.02 6.59
CA VAL A 78 1.68 -5.98 6.59
C VAL A 78 1.38 -4.89 7.61
N ILE A 79 0.13 -4.41 7.69
CA ILE A 79 -0.29 -3.42 8.72
C ILE A 79 -0.03 -3.98 10.12
N ALA A 80 -0.41 -5.23 10.38
CA ALA A 80 -0.17 -5.86 11.68
C ALA A 80 1.33 -6.03 12.01
N MET A 81 2.18 -6.24 11.00
CA MET A 81 3.64 -6.25 11.17
C MET A 81 4.15 -4.86 11.54
N LEU A 82 3.72 -3.82 10.82
CA LEU A 82 4.14 -2.43 11.07
C LEU A 82 3.68 -1.92 12.43
N ASP A 83 2.47 -2.27 12.84
CA ASP A 83 1.91 -1.94 14.15
C ASP A 83 2.71 -2.56 15.31
N ARG A 84 3.42 -3.68 15.08
CA ARG A 84 4.34 -4.31 16.05
C ARG A 84 5.75 -3.74 16.00
N GLN A 85 6.13 -3.08 14.91
CA GLN A 85 7.45 -2.48 14.73
C GLN A 85 7.53 -1.06 15.32
N ASN A 86 6.54 -0.65 16.11
CA ASN A 86 6.43 0.67 16.75
C ASN A 86 6.44 1.84 15.74
N TYR A 87 5.82 1.67 14.58
CA TYR A 87 5.49 2.82 13.74
C TYR A 87 4.32 3.59 14.36
N ASP A 88 4.51 4.88 14.65
CA ASP A 88 3.43 5.72 15.20
C ASP A 88 2.31 6.01 14.17
N VAL A 89 2.67 6.05 12.89
CA VAL A 89 1.77 6.35 11.77
C VAL A 89 2.07 5.42 10.60
N ILE A 90 1.00 4.80 10.08
CA ILE A 90 0.99 4.02 8.85
C ILE A 90 0.07 4.76 7.86
N LEU A 91 0.65 5.21 6.75
CA LEU A 91 -0.05 5.87 5.66
C LEU A 91 -0.33 4.85 4.55
N LEU A 92 -1.56 4.38 4.42
CA LEU A 92 -1.97 3.50 3.33
C LEU A 92 -2.40 4.35 2.13
N LEU A 93 -1.64 4.27 1.04
CA LEU A 93 -1.97 4.92 -0.23
C LEU A 93 -2.43 3.86 -1.23
N SER A 94 -3.73 3.83 -1.49
CA SER A 94 -4.38 2.94 -2.45
C SER A 94 -5.20 3.73 -3.48
N SER A 95 -5.32 3.18 -4.69
CA SER A 95 -6.18 3.73 -5.75
C SER A 95 -7.67 3.45 -5.51
N GLU A 96 -7.97 2.40 -4.75
CA GLU A 96 -9.32 2.00 -4.36
C GLU A 96 -9.43 2.03 -2.84
N GLN A 97 -10.62 2.37 -2.33
CA GLN A 97 -10.90 2.28 -0.90
C GLN A 97 -10.87 0.82 -0.49
N LEU A 98 -10.08 0.51 0.53
CA LEU A 98 -10.05 -0.81 1.17
C LEU A 98 -10.75 -0.72 2.53
N SER A 99 -11.06 -1.85 3.16
CA SER A 99 -11.84 -1.81 4.41
C SER A 99 -11.46 -2.92 5.38
N GLY A 100 -11.84 -2.73 6.65
CA GLY A 100 -11.64 -3.72 7.70
C GLY A 100 -10.19 -3.85 8.16
N PHE A 101 -9.44 -2.75 8.14
CA PHE A 101 -8.12 -2.66 8.75
C PHE A 101 -8.20 -2.06 10.15
N THR A 102 -7.37 -2.59 11.05
CA THR A 102 -7.29 -2.15 12.44
C THR A 102 -5.84 -2.20 12.90
N THR A 103 -5.46 -1.25 13.72
CA THR A 103 -4.16 -1.16 14.41
C THR A 103 -4.40 -1.05 15.91
N HIS A 104 -3.42 -1.45 16.73
CA HIS A 104 -3.48 -1.36 18.18
C HIS A 104 -2.67 -0.18 18.72
N HIS A 105 -1.56 0.18 18.05
CA HIS A 105 -0.64 1.23 18.49
C HIS A 105 -0.52 2.36 17.46
N ALA A 106 -0.38 2.00 16.18
CA ALA A 106 -0.19 2.96 15.10
C ALA A 106 -1.51 3.68 14.74
N ILE A 107 -1.43 4.93 14.31
CA ILE A 107 -2.52 5.59 13.58
C ILE A 107 -2.47 5.12 12.13
N LEU A 108 -3.55 4.47 11.67
CA LEU A 108 -3.73 4.14 10.25
C LEU A 108 -4.46 5.29 9.54
N LEU A 109 -3.80 5.87 8.55
CA LEU A 109 -4.35 6.92 7.70
C LEU A 109 -4.56 6.39 6.28
N GLU A 110 -5.80 6.47 5.78
CA GLU A 110 -6.17 6.16 4.40
C GLU A 110 -6.77 7.42 3.75
N PRO A 111 -5.92 8.36 3.28
CA PRO A 111 -6.41 9.62 2.75
C PRO A 111 -7.03 9.43 1.37
N GLN A 112 -8.21 10.01 1.16
CA GLN A 112 -8.77 10.14 -0.19
C GLN A 112 -8.04 11.22 -1.01
N ARG A 113 -7.53 12.26 -0.35
CA ARG A 113 -6.81 13.38 -0.97
C ARG A 113 -5.76 13.95 -0.01
N ILE A 114 -4.62 14.33 -0.56
CA ILE A 114 -3.58 15.15 0.10
C ILE A 114 -3.42 16.40 -0.77
N ILE A 115 -3.59 17.58 -0.18
CA ILE A 115 -3.51 18.86 -0.89
C ILE A 115 -2.41 19.70 -0.23
N PRO A 116 -1.37 20.13 -0.98
CA PRO A 116 -0.38 21.06 -0.45
C PRO A 116 -1.00 22.44 -0.17
N PRO A 117 -0.39 23.24 0.74
CA PRO A 117 -0.77 24.63 0.95
C PRO A 117 -0.65 25.49 -0.32
#